data_AF-A0A1W9MM17-F1
#
_entry.id   AF-A0A1W9MM17-F1
#
_cell.length_a   1.000
_cell.length_b   1.000
_cell.length_c   1.000
_cell.angle_alpha   90.00
_cell.angle_beta   90.00
_cell.angle_gamma   90.00
#
_symmetry.space_group_name_H-M   'P 1'
#
loop_
_entity.id
_entity.type
_entity.pdbx_description
1 polymer ?
#
loop_
_entity_poly.entity_id
_entity_poly.type
_entity_poly.pdbx_seq_one_letter_code
_entity_poly.pdbx_strand_id
1 'polypeptide(L)'
;FFIVCLAIPCLVFADTIYLKNGKQIKDVEVTEEGNAFKYMKFGQEISLPKANVDRIERIEISRVKPNSDADKTDEHIEEPNLNEPPDLSSCPKVKSWEYKVLRYWAFLNKHHTKLIAQKLQANQDEVQKTLEAKELDKEIEHNESQERLCRTLKDDIKTKKKLMNCGD
;
A
#
# COMPACT_ATOMS: atom_id res chain seq x y z
N PHE A 1 10.22 2.01 18.45
CA PHE A 1 10.72 1.10 17.40
C PHE A 1 9.81 1.24 16.19
N PHE A 2 10.39 1.70 15.06
CA PHE A 2 9.87 1.80 13.69
C PHE A 2 8.44 2.31 13.44
N ILE A 3 8.34 3.61 13.15
CA ILE A 3 7.27 4.14 12.28
C ILE A 3 7.57 3.61 10.88
N VAL A 4 6.88 2.54 10.45
CA VAL A 4 6.86 2.14 9.04
C VAL A 4 5.99 3.16 8.33
N CYS A 5 6.65 4.12 7.67
CA CYS A 5 6.02 4.99 6.69
C CYS A 5 5.31 4.13 5.65
N LEU A 6 3.98 4.02 5.74
CA LEU A 6 3.13 3.60 4.64
C LEU A 6 3.35 4.61 3.51
N ALA A 7 4.30 4.29 2.64
CA ALA A 7 4.53 5.01 1.41
C ALA A 7 3.21 5.02 0.63
N ILE A 8 2.66 6.23 0.52
CA ILE A 8 1.61 6.60 -0.42
C ILE A 8 1.86 5.83 -1.72
N PRO A 9 0.88 5.11 -2.30
CA PRO A 9 1.08 4.42 -3.56
C PRO A 9 1.64 5.42 -4.57
N CYS A 10 2.89 5.16 -4.97
CA CYS A 10 3.60 5.95 -5.95
C CYS A 10 2.70 6.16 -7.16
N LEU A 11 2.66 7.42 -7.59
CA LEU A 11 2.02 7.86 -8.82
C LEU A 11 2.41 6.88 -9.94
N VAL A 12 1.41 6.21 -10.49
CA VAL A 12 1.60 5.28 -11.60
C VAL A 12 1.99 6.13 -12.81
N PHE A 13 3.28 6.12 -13.14
CA PHE A 13 3.80 6.76 -14.34
C PHE A 13 3.29 5.99 -15.55
N ALA A 14 2.46 6.63 -16.37
CA ALA A 14 2.06 6.12 -17.67
C ALA A 14 3.11 6.57 -18.69
N ASP A 15 4.06 5.70 -19.00
CA ASP A 15 5.06 5.96 -20.03
C ASP A 15 4.54 5.54 -21.41
N THR A 16 5.03 6.22 -22.45
CA THR A 16 4.82 5.82 -23.84
C THR A 16 6.15 5.38 -24.46
N ILE A 17 6.24 4.11 -24.87
CA ILE A 17 7.40 3.55 -25.57
C ILE A 17 7.20 3.68 -27.08
N TYR A 18 8.16 4.30 -27.75
CA TYR A 18 8.23 4.35 -29.20
C TYR A 18 9.24 3.32 -29.69
N LEU A 19 8.80 2.44 -30.58
CA LEU A 19 9.62 1.41 -31.20
C LEU A 19 10.20 1.89 -32.53
N LYS A 20 11.37 1.37 -32.91
CA LYS A 20 12.01 1.72 -34.19
C LYS A 20 11.19 1.35 -35.43
N ASN A 21 10.25 0.41 -35.29
CA ASN A 21 9.30 0.06 -36.36
C ASN A 21 8.11 1.04 -36.45
N GLY A 22 8.12 2.13 -35.70
CA GLY A 22 7.06 3.14 -35.67
C GLY A 22 5.86 2.82 -34.78
N LYS A 23 5.83 1.63 -34.15
CA LYS A 23 4.76 1.23 -33.24
C LYS A 23 4.93 1.91 -31.87
N GLN A 24 3.81 2.27 -31.26
CA GLN A 24 3.77 2.91 -29.94
C GLN A 24 3.08 2.00 -28.93
N ILE A 25 3.62 1.94 -27.72
CA ILE A 25 3.05 1.24 -26.57
C ILE A 25 2.74 2.31 -25.51
N LYS A 26 1.46 2.56 -25.24
CA LYS A 26 0.99 3.61 -24.33
C LYS A 26 0.53 3.03 -23.00
N ASP A 27 0.44 3.89 -21.99
CA ASP A 27 -0.07 3.61 -20.65
C ASP A 27 0.59 2.39 -20.00
N VAL A 28 1.90 2.30 -20.13
CA VAL A 28 2.69 1.21 -19.55
C VAL A 28 3.66 1.75 -18.51
N GLU A 29 3.76 1.03 -17.40
CA GLU A 29 4.85 1.23 -16.45
C GLU A 29 6.09 0.52 -17.02
N VAL A 30 7.18 1.26 -17.19
CA VAL A 30 8.40 0.77 -17.82
C VAL A 30 9.55 0.78 -16.82
N THR A 31 10.09 -0.39 -16.54
CA THR A 31 11.28 -0.55 -15.70
C THR A 31 12.48 -0.89 -16.56
N GLU A 32 13.60 -0.23 -16.32
CA GLU A 32 14.85 -0.52 -17.03
C GLU A 32 15.67 -1.56 -16.26
N GLU A 33 15.97 -2.70 -16.87
CA GLU A 33 16.76 -3.76 -16.26
C GLU A 33 17.85 -4.24 -17.24
N GLY A 34 19.10 -3.86 -16.96
CA GLY A 34 20.25 -4.25 -17.77
C GLY A 34 20.15 -3.78 -19.23
N ASN A 35 19.94 -4.73 -20.16
CA ASN A 35 19.89 -4.47 -21.60
C ASN A 35 18.46 -4.50 -22.20
N ALA A 36 17.43 -4.55 -21.36
CA ALA A 36 16.04 -4.58 -21.77
C ALA A 36 15.18 -3.62 -20.93
N PHE A 37 14.07 -3.19 -21.51
CA PHE A 37 12.98 -2.52 -20.83
C PHE A 37 11.90 -3.56 -20.52
N LYS A 38 11.44 -3.63 -19.28
CA LYS A 38 10.32 -4.47 -18.86
C LYS A 38 9.08 -3.61 -18.72
N TYR A 39 7.94 -4.12 -19.18
CA TYR A 39 6.65 -3.45 -18.99
C TYR A 39 5.53 -4.46 -18.83
N MET A 40 4.47 -4.06 -18.12
CA MET A 40 3.28 -4.89 -17.91
C MET A 40 2.22 -4.60 -18.98
N LYS A 41 1.69 -5.63 -19.65
CA LYS A 41 0.58 -5.47 -20.60
C LYS A 41 -0.38 -6.64 -20.48
N PHE A 42 -1.66 -6.33 -20.28
CA PHE A 42 -2.71 -7.34 -20.06
C PHE A 42 -2.38 -8.31 -18.91
N GLY A 43 -1.72 -7.82 -17.86
CA GLY A 43 -1.32 -8.63 -16.70
C GLY A 43 -0.13 -9.57 -16.96
N GLN A 44 0.55 -9.43 -18.09
CA GLN A 44 1.78 -10.16 -18.39
C GLN A 44 2.97 -9.22 -18.47
N GLU A 45 4.08 -9.63 -17.86
CA GLU A 45 5.36 -8.93 -17.98
C GLU A 45 5.97 -9.24 -19.34
N ILE A 46 6.31 -8.19 -20.09
CA ILE A 46 6.95 -8.30 -21.40
C ILE A 46 8.29 -7.60 -21.34
N SER A 47 9.35 -8.32 -21.70
CA SER A 47 10.70 -7.78 -21.85
C SER A 47 10.96 -7.34 -23.29
N LEU A 48 11.46 -6.13 -23.46
CA LEU A 48 11.73 -5.50 -24.75
C LEU A 48 13.22 -5.10 -24.85
N PRO A 49 13.96 -5.61 -25.84
CA PRO A 49 15.37 -5.24 -26.01
C PRO A 49 15.54 -3.75 -26.30
N LYS A 50 16.55 -3.11 -25.70
CA LYS A 50 16.91 -1.71 -25.97
C LYS A 50 17.15 -1.41 -27.45
N ALA A 51 17.66 -2.40 -28.19
CA ALA A 51 17.90 -2.29 -29.62
C ALA A 51 16.62 -1.97 -30.44
N ASN A 52 15.43 -2.34 -29.93
CA ASN A 52 14.14 -2.15 -30.61
C ASN A 52 13.41 -0.87 -30.18
N VAL A 53 13.88 -0.21 -29.12
CA VAL A 53 13.31 1.05 -28.61
C VAL A 53 13.98 2.22 -29.31
N ASP A 54 13.16 3.16 -29.75
CA ASP A 54 13.60 4.44 -30.31
C ASP A 54 13.71 5.49 -29.21
N ARG A 55 12.60 5.74 -28.49
CA ARG A 55 12.55 6.65 -27.35
C ARG A 55 11.45 6.27 -26.37
N ILE A 56 11.54 6.77 -25.14
CA ILE A 56 10.50 6.63 -24.12
C ILE A 56 10.09 8.04 -23.69
N GLU A 57 8.81 8.35 -23.84
CA GLU A 57 8.23 9.59 -23.33
C GLU A 57 7.59 9.29 -21.97
N ARG A 58 8.19 9.84 -20.92
CA ARG A 58 7.63 9.79 -19.57
C ARG A 58 6.68 10.95 -19.40
N ILE A 59 5.40 10.65 -19.19
CA ILE A 59 4.44 11.69 -18.83
C ILE A 59 4.67 11.99 -17.35
N GLU A 60 5.57 12.93 -17.08
CA GLU A 60 5.60 13.58 -15.78
C GLU A 60 4.34 14.42 -15.66
N ILE A 61 3.32 13.87 -14.99
CA ILE A 61 2.32 14.72 -14.36
C ILE A 61 3.08 15.46 -13.27
N SER A 62 3.62 16.63 -13.64
CA SER A 62 4.37 17.51 -12.75
C SER A 62 3.56 17.66 -11.47
N ARG A 63 4.03 17.04 -10.39
CA ARG A 63 3.78 17.54 -9.05
C ARG A 63 4.12 19.03 -9.13
N VAL A 64 3.17 19.89 -8.76
CA VAL A 64 3.44 21.31 -8.53
C VAL A 64 4.74 21.39 -7.74
N LYS A 65 5.78 21.88 -8.40
CA LYS A 65 7.06 22.13 -7.78
C LYS A 65 6.79 23.26 -6.78
N PRO A 66 6.96 23.09 -5.46
CA PRO A 66 7.02 24.25 -4.59
C PRO A 66 8.26 25.01 -5.05
N ASN A 67 8.07 26.20 -5.60
CA ASN A 67 9.17 27.09 -5.96
C ASN A 67 9.95 27.38 -4.67
N SER A 68 11.12 26.73 -4.53
CA SER A 68 12.15 27.21 -3.63
C SER A 68 12.99 28.18 -4.43
N ASP A 69 12.65 29.46 -4.37
CA ASP A 69 13.59 30.57 -4.45
C ASP A 69 12.86 31.85 -3.98
N ALA A 70 13.38 32.38 -2.87
CA ALA A 70 13.33 33.75 -2.38
C ALA A 70 12.13 34.64 -2.77
N ASP A 71 11.41 35.16 -1.78
CA ASP A 71 11.72 36.46 -1.14
C ASP A 71 10.59 36.81 -0.16
N LYS A 72 10.91 37.66 0.82
CA LYS A 72 10.01 38.09 1.88
C LYS A 72 8.90 39.00 1.34
N THR A 73 7.65 38.57 1.43
CA THR A 73 6.52 39.48 1.64
C THR A 73 5.44 38.76 2.45
N ASP A 74 5.12 39.34 3.60
CA ASP A 74 3.90 39.04 4.37
C ASP A 74 2.70 39.31 3.47
N GLU A 75 2.14 38.26 2.86
CA GLU A 75 0.76 38.27 2.39
C GLU A 75 -0.06 37.35 3.29
N HIS A 76 -1.01 37.97 3.96
CA HIS A 76 -2.05 37.32 4.72
C HIS A 76 -2.86 36.41 3.77
N ILE A 77 -2.54 35.12 3.75
CA ILE A 77 -3.34 34.10 3.07
C ILE A 77 -4.54 33.85 3.99
N GLU A 78 -5.69 34.45 3.66
CA GLU A 78 -6.97 33.99 4.18
C GLU A 78 -7.16 32.53 3.76
N GLU A 79 -7.36 31.64 4.73
CA GLU A 79 -7.73 30.25 4.48
C GLU A 79 -8.96 30.21 3.56
N PRO A 80 -8.92 29.47 2.44
CA PRO A 80 -10.08 29.38 1.56
C PRO A 80 -11.24 28.73 2.32
N ASN A 81 -12.30 29.52 2.53
CA ASN A 81 -13.52 29.10 3.21
C ASN A 81 -14.16 27.94 2.42
N LEU A 82 -14.05 26.73 2.97
CA LEU A 82 -14.55 25.47 2.37
C LEU A 82 -16.09 25.42 2.19
N ASN A 83 -16.82 26.47 2.56
CA ASN A 83 -18.28 26.54 2.47
C ASN A 83 -18.80 27.29 1.24
N GLU A 84 -17.92 27.92 0.43
CA GLU A 84 -18.37 28.55 -0.80
C GLU A 84 -18.42 27.55 -1.96
N PRO A 85 -19.58 27.41 -2.65
CA PRO A 85 -19.66 26.57 -3.83
C PRO A 85 -18.73 27.13 -4.92
N PRO A 86 -17.96 26.28 -5.61
CA PRO A 86 -17.02 26.74 -6.63
C PRO A 86 -17.76 27.54 -7.71
N ASP A 87 -17.27 28.74 -8.02
CA ASP A 87 -17.84 29.58 -9.07
C ASP A 87 -17.64 28.91 -10.44
N LEU A 88 -18.72 28.31 -10.94
CA LEU A 88 -18.78 27.59 -12.21
C LEU A 88 -18.88 28.54 -13.43
N SER A 89 -18.90 29.86 -13.24
CA SER A 89 -19.12 30.84 -14.32
C SER A 89 -17.95 30.95 -15.30
N SER A 90 -16.75 30.50 -14.92
CA SER A 90 -15.52 30.58 -15.74
C SER A 90 -15.22 29.28 -16.53
N CYS A 91 -16.05 28.23 -16.40
CA CYS A 91 -15.78 26.99 -17.10
C CYS A 91 -16.08 27.13 -18.62
N PRO A 92 -15.12 26.81 -19.51
CA PRO A 92 -15.41 26.74 -20.94
C PRO A 92 -16.53 25.72 -21.16
N LYS A 93 -17.42 25.95 -22.14
CA LYS A 93 -18.57 25.09 -22.45
C LYS A 93 -18.09 23.67 -22.78
N VAL A 94 -17.92 22.84 -21.75
CA VAL A 94 -17.56 21.43 -21.83
C VAL A 94 -18.65 20.73 -22.63
N LYS A 95 -18.28 19.95 -23.65
CA LYS A 95 -19.27 19.31 -24.51
C LYS A 95 -20.06 18.30 -23.68
N SER A 96 -21.38 18.22 -23.88
CA SER A 96 -22.31 17.40 -23.07
C SER A 96 -21.86 15.94 -22.86
N TRP A 97 -21.11 15.36 -23.79
CA TRP A 97 -20.60 13.99 -23.69
C TRP A 97 -19.39 13.84 -22.75
N GLU A 98 -18.51 14.83 -22.66
CA GLU A 98 -17.33 14.83 -21.78
C GLU A 98 -17.78 14.81 -20.31
N TYR A 99 -18.86 15.53 -19.96
CA TYR A 99 -19.44 15.50 -18.62
C TYR A 99 -20.00 14.11 -18.24
N LYS A 100 -20.60 13.40 -19.18
CA LYS A 100 -21.10 12.02 -18.96
C LYS A 100 -19.96 11.05 -18.72
N VAL A 101 -18.86 11.17 -19.46
CA VAL A 101 -17.65 10.37 -19.28
C VAL A 101 -17.03 10.62 -17.91
N LEU A 102 -16.87 11.88 -17.51
CA LEU A 102 -16.32 12.24 -16.19
C LEU A 102 -17.20 11.71 -15.05
N ARG A 103 -18.53 11.82 -15.13
CA ARG A 103 -19.43 11.24 -14.12
C ARG A 103 -19.33 9.73 -14.05
N TYR A 104 -19.26 9.04 -15.19
CA TYR A 104 -19.13 7.60 -15.24
C TYR A 104 -17.80 7.13 -14.64
N TRP A 105 -16.71 7.81 -14.97
CA TRP A 105 -15.38 7.54 -14.41
C TRP A 105 -15.34 7.79 -12.89
N ALA A 106 -15.90 8.91 -12.42
CA ALA A 106 -16.00 9.19 -10.99
C ALA A 106 -16.84 8.14 -10.24
N PHE A 107 -17.92 7.66 -10.85
CA PHE A 107 -18.74 6.58 -10.31
C PHE A 107 -17.95 5.26 -10.20
N LEU A 108 -17.24 4.87 -11.26
CA LEU A 108 -16.41 3.66 -11.26
C LEU A 108 -15.31 3.74 -10.20
N ASN A 109 -14.61 4.87 -10.12
CA ASN A 109 -13.58 5.07 -9.11
C ASN A 109 -14.15 4.99 -7.69
N LYS A 110 -15.30 5.62 -7.43
CA LYS A 110 -15.94 5.55 -6.11
C LYS A 110 -16.29 4.10 -5.73
N HIS A 111 -16.78 3.30 -6.68
CA HIS A 111 -17.08 1.89 -6.44
C HIS A 111 -15.82 1.05 -6.25
N HIS A 112 -14.79 1.26 -7.07
CA HIS A 112 -13.51 0.57 -6.92
C HIS A 112 -12.85 0.87 -5.59
N THR A 113 -12.80 2.14 -5.16
CA THR A 113 -12.22 2.53 -3.88
C THR A 113 -12.96 1.88 -2.71
N LYS A 114 -14.30 1.81 -2.76
CA LYS A 114 -15.09 1.10 -1.74
C LYS A 114 -14.75 -0.40 -1.67
N LEU A 115 -14.64 -1.05 -2.82
CA LEU A 115 -14.31 -2.47 -2.88
C LEU A 115 -12.89 -2.75 -2.35
N ILE A 116 -11.93 -1.89 -2.71
CA ILE A 116 -10.55 -1.97 -2.21
C ILE A 116 -10.52 -1.78 -0.70
N ALA A 117 -11.21 -0.76 -0.18
CA ALA A 117 -11.29 -0.51 1.25
C ALA A 117 -11.92 -1.70 2.01
N GLN A 118 -12.97 -2.30 1.46
CA GLN A 118 -13.62 -3.47 2.07
C GLN A 118 -12.68 -4.69 2.11
N LYS A 119 -11.94 -4.94 1.02
CA LYS A 119 -10.96 -6.03 0.99
C LYS A 119 -9.79 -5.78 1.93
N LEU A 120 -9.33 -4.54 2.03
CA LEU A 120 -8.26 -4.16 2.94
C LEU A 120 -8.68 -4.38 4.40
N GLN A 121 -9.91 -3.98 4.75
CA GLN A 121 -10.46 -4.22 6.08
C GLN A 121 -10.58 -5.72 6.39
N ALA A 122 -11.13 -6.52 5.47
CA ALA A 122 -11.26 -7.96 5.67
C ALA A 122 -9.90 -8.65 5.89
N ASN A 123 -8.89 -8.26 5.11
CA ASN A 123 -7.53 -8.77 5.28
C ASN A 123 -6.93 -8.34 6.63
N GLN A 124 -7.19 -7.10 7.08
CA GLN A 124 -6.73 -6.61 8.37
C GLN A 124 -7.37 -7.39 9.53
N ASP A 125 -8.67 -7.67 9.44
CA ASP A 125 -9.40 -8.46 10.43
C ASP A 125 -8.89 -9.91 10.48
N GLU A 126 -8.56 -10.51 9.33
CA GLU A 126 -7.98 -11.85 9.25
C GLU A 126 -6.59 -11.89 9.92
N VAL A 127 -5.72 -10.92 9.60
CA VAL A 127 -4.40 -10.80 10.23
C VAL A 127 -4.53 -10.64 11.76
N GLN A 128 -5.43 -9.77 12.21
CA GLN A 128 -5.67 -9.55 13.64
C GLN A 128 -6.12 -10.84 14.34
N LYS A 129 -7.08 -11.56 13.75
CA LYS A 129 -7.56 -12.84 14.28
C LYS A 129 -6.45 -13.88 14.37
N THR A 130 -5.57 -13.95 13.37
CA THR A 130 -4.42 -14.88 13.42
C THR A 130 -3.39 -14.51 14.48
N LEU A 131 -3.23 -13.22 14.78
CA LEU A 131 -2.34 -12.76 15.84
C LEU A 131 -2.89 -13.15 17.21
N GLU A 132 -4.18 -12.87 17.46
CA GLU A 132 -4.86 -13.23 18.71
C GLU A 132 -4.83 -14.74 18.96
N ALA A 133 -5.06 -15.54 17.92
CA ALA A 133 -4.97 -17.01 18.03
C ALA A 133 -3.56 -17.47 18.44
N LYS A 134 -2.50 -16.88 17.86
CA LYS A 134 -1.12 -17.21 18.22
C LYS A 134 -0.75 -16.75 19.64
N GLU A 135 -1.31 -15.65 20.11
CA GLU A 135 -1.11 -15.20 21.49
C GLU A 135 -1.78 -16.15 22.48
N LEU A 136 -3.01 -16.59 22.18
CA LEU A 136 -3.71 -17.58 22.98
C LEU A 136 -2.96 -18.92 23.04
N ASP A 137 -2.44 -19.40 21.91
CA ASP A 137 -1.65 -20.65 21.87
C ASP A 137 -0.40 -20.57 22.76
N LYS A 138 0.29 -19.42 22.77
CA LYS A 138 1.44 -19.19 23.66
C LYS A 138 1.04 -19.17 25.12
N GLU A 139 -0.11 -18.60 25.46
CA GLU A 139 -0.62 -18.57 26.83
C GLU A 139 -0.99 -19.99 27.30
N ILE A 140 -1.61 -20.80 26.43
CA ILE A 140 -1.89 -22.20 26.71
C ILE A 140 -0.58 -22.98 26.95
N GLU A 141 0.41 -22.85 26.07
CA GLU A 141 1.72 -23.50 26.22
C GLU A 141 2.42 -23.08 27.52
N HIS A 142 2.34 -21.80 27.88
CA HIS A 142 2.88 -21.28 29.13
C HIS A 142 2.19 -21.92 30.34
N ASN A 143 0.85 -21.97 30.36
CA ASN A 143 0.08 -22.56 31.44
C ASN A 143 0.34 -24.07 31.58
N GLU A 144 0.40 -24.80 30.47
CA GLU A 144 0.77 -26.22 30.49
C GLU A 144 2.17 -26.44 31.06
N SER A 145 3.12 -25.57 30.72
CA SER A 145 4.49 -25.63 31.23
C SER A 145 4.53 -25.39 32.74
N GLN A 146 3.75 -24.42 33.24
CA GLN A 146 3.61 -24.19 34.68
C GLN A 146 3.00 -25.40 35.40
N GLU A 147 1.96 -26.03 34.84
CA GLU A 147 1.37 -27.23 35.42
C GLU A 147 2.37 -28.39 35.51
N ARG A 148 3.18 -28.60 34.46
CA ARG A 148 4.23 -29.64 34.45
C ARG A 148 5.26 -29.38 35.55
N LEU A 149 5.67 -28.13 35.75
CA LEU A 149 6.59 -27.74 36.83
C LEU A 149 5.98 -28.05 38.20
N CYS A 150 4.72 -27.67 38.44
CA CYS A 150 4.00 -27.94 39.68
C CYS A 150 3.89 -29.45 39.99
N ARG A 151 3.63 -30.28 38.98
CA ARG A 151 3.60 -31.74 39.13
C ARG A 151 4.97 -32.29 39.51
N THR A 152 6.02 -31.85 38.84
CA THR A 152 7.41 -32.26 39.11
C THR A 152 7.83 -31.91 40.54
N LEU A 153 7.60 -30.67 40.96
CA LEU A 153 7.90 -30.21 42.33
C LEU A 153 7.13 -31.03 43.38
N LYS A 154 5.88 -31.39 43.11
CA LYS A 154 5.06 -32.21 44.02
C LYS A 154 5.64 -33.62 44.17
N ASP A 155 6.11 -34.22 43.08
CA ASP A 155 6.72 -35.54 43.09
C ASP A 155 8.09 -35.53 43.79
N ASP A 156 8.89 -34.48 43.61
CA ASP A 156 10.16 -34.28 44.32
C ASP A 156 9.95 -34.16 45.83
N ILE A 157 8.97 -33.36 46.27
CA ILE A 157 8.62 -33.21 47.68
C ILE A 157 8.17 -34.56 48.26
N LYS A 158 7.34 -35.31 47.53
CA LYS A 158 6.86 -36.63 47.94
C LYS A 158 8.01 -37.62 48.07
N THR A 159 8.95 -37.60 47.14
CA THR A 159 10.14 -38.46 47.14
C THR A 159 11.07 -38.12 48.30
N LYS A 160 11.35 -36.82 48.52
CA LYS A 160 12.14 -36.35 49.67
C LYS A 160 11.52 -36.76 51.01
N LYS A 161 10.19 -36.64 51.14
CA LYS A 161 9.48 -37.08 52.35
C LYS A 161 9.61 -38.59 52.61
N LYS A 162 9.57 -39.41 51.56
CA LYS A 162 9.81 -40.86 51.68
C LYS A 162 11.22 -41.17 52.16
N LEU A 163 12.23 -40.50 51.59
CA LEU A 163 13.63 -40.69 51.99
C LEU A 163 13.88 -40.33 53.45
N MET A 164 13.26 -39.25 53.94
CA MET A 164 13.37 -38.86 55.36
C MET A 164 12.75 -39.89 56.31
N ASN A 165 11.72 -40.62 55.89
CA ASN A 165 11.04 -41.61 56.73
C ASN A 165 11.71 -43.00 56.74
N CYS A 166 12.72 -43.25 55.90
CA CYS A 166 13.41 -44.54 55.80
C CYS A 166 14.79 -44.56 56.49
N GLY A 167 15.14 -43.50 57.24
CA GLY A 167 16.46 -43.29 57.83
C GLY A 167 16.58 -43.56 59.34
N ASP A 168 15.57 -44.16 59.97
CA ASP A 168 15.58 -44.60 61.38
C ASP A 168 15.67 -46.13 61.47
#